data_AF-A0A382W6L9-F1
#
_entry.id   AF-A0A382W6L9-F1
#
_cell.length_a   1.000
_cell.length_b   1.000
_cell.length_c   1.000
_cell.angle_alpha   90.00
_cell.angle_beta   90.00
_cell.angle_gamma   90.00
#
_symmetry.space_group_name_H-M   'P 1'
#
loop_
_entity.id
_entity.type
_entity.pdbx_description
1 polymer ?
#
loop_
_entity_poly.entity_id
_entity_poly.type
_entity_poly.pdbx_seq_one_letter_code
_entity_poly.pdbx_strand_id
1 'polypeptide(L)' 'MIVVACIGVLSLIGLYRMDAFKTIQNNTPEFCETFNMDGSAEDIEIDYERGYAYLSIQ' A
#
# COMPACT_ATOMS: atom_id res chain seq x y z
N MET A 1 27.88 22.91 6.90
CA MET A 1 28.07 21.44 6.87
C MET A 1 27.26 20.73 7.95
N ILE A 2 27.40 21.06 9.24
CA ILE A 2 26.68 20.37 10.34
C ILE A 2 25.15 20.46 10.21
N VAL A 3 24.60 21.64 9.94
CA VAL A 3 23.14 21.83 9.81
C VAL A 3 22.53 20.97 8.70
N VAL A 4 23.20 20.89 7.55
CA VAL A 4 22.76 20.07 6.41
C VAL A 4 22.77 18.58 6.76
N ALA A 5 23.80 18.13 7.49
CA ALA A 5 23.87 16.76 7.98
C ALA A 5 22.72 16.44 8.97
N CYS A 6 22.41 17.36 9.89
CA CYS A 6 21.29 17.19 10.82
C CYS A 6 19.94 17.05 10.08
N ILE A 7 19.70 17.88 9.06
CA ILE A 7 18.48 17.81 8.24
C ILE A 7 18.40 16.47 7.50
N GLY A 8 19.52 16.02 6.90
CA GLY A 8 19.58 14.73 6.23
C GLY A 8 19.25 13.56 7.16
N VAL A 9 19.83 13.55 8.37
CA VAL A 9 19.57 12.52 9.38
C VAL A 9 18.11 12.53 9.83
N LEU A 10 17.54 13.70 10.15
CA LEU A 10 16.14 13.80 10.58
C LEU A 10 15.17 13.38 9.47
N SER A 11 15.48 13.70 8.22
CA SER A 11 14.66 13.30 7.06
C SER A 11 14.68 11.78 6.87
N LEU A 12 15.86 11.16 6.98
CA LEU A 12 16.01 9.70 6.92
C LEU A 12 15.27 8.99 8.06
N ILE A 13 15.33 9.55 9.27
CA ILE A 13 14.54 9.04 10.40
C ILE A 13 13.05 9.12 10.09
N GLY A 14 12.58 10.25 9.54
CA GLY A 14 11.18 10.40 9.13
C GLY A 14 10.75 9.35 8.10
N LEU A 15 11.52 9.19 7.03
CA LEU A 15 11.26 8.20 5.98
C LEU A 15 11.24 6.77 6.54
N TYR A 16 12.17 6.44 7.44
CA TYR A 16 12.20 5.15 8.11
C TYR A 16 10.94 4.90 8.96
N ARG A 17 10.45 5.91 9.69
CA ARG A 17 9.24 5.80 10.52
C ARG A 17 7.94 5.73 9.71
N MET A 18 7.94 6.25 8.49
CA MET A 18 6.80 6.18 7.56
C MET A 18 6.83 4.91 6.71
N ASP A 19 7.72 3.96 7.00
CA ASP A 19 7.85 2.72 6.23
C ASP A 19 8.14 2.95 4.73
N ALA A 20 8.76 4.09 4.38
CA ALA A 20 9.02 4.47 2.98
C ALA A 20 9.99 3.51 2.26
N PHE A 21 10.77 2.74 3.02
CA PHE A 21 11.76 1.78 2.52
C PHE A 21 11.31 0.32 2.71
N LYS A 22 9.99 0.06 2.73
CA LYS A 22 9.48 -1.32 2.78
C LYS A 22 9.80 -2.07 1.48
N THR A 23 10.45 -3.22 1.64
CA THR A 23 10.56 -4.21 0.57
C THR A 23 9.27 -5.00 0.51
N ILE A 24 8.63 -5.04 -0.66
CA ILE A 24 7.47 -5.91 -0.90
C ILE A 24 7.98 -7.36 -0.86
N GLN A 25 7.60 -8.12 0.17
CA GLN A 25 7.73 -9.57 0.09
C GLN A 25 6.68 -10.07 -0.90
N ASN A 26 7.14 -10.76 -1.94
CA ASN A 26 6.27 -11.32 -2.96
C ASN A 26 5.57 -12.59 -2.44
N ASN A 27 4.67 -12.44 -1.47
CA ASN A 27 3.77 -13.48 -1.00
C ASN A 27 2.47 -13.49 -1.83
N THR A 28 2.59 -13.29 -3.14
CA THR A 28 1.45 -13.41 -4.04
C THR A 28 1.07 -14.89 -4.19
N PRO A 29 -0.22 -15.23 -4.24
CA PRO A 29 -0.65 -16.60 -4.51
C PRO A 29 -0.15 -17.07 -5.89
N GLU A 30 -0.06 -18.39 -6.07
CA GLU A 30 0.41 -19.02 -7.31
C GLU A 30 -0.44 -18.63 -8.53
N PHE A 31 -1.72 -18.32 -8.28
CA PHE A 31 -2.68 -17.90 -9.29
C PHE A 31 -3.30 -16.56 -8.92
N CYS A 32 -3.23 -15.61 -9.85
CA CYS A 32 -3.95 -14.35 -9.80
C CYS A 32 -4.59 -14.10 -11.17
N GLU A 33 -5.84 -13.63 -11.16
CA GLU A 33 -6.53 -13.17 -12.36
C GLU A 33 -6.90 -11.69 -12.19
N THR A 34 -6.93 -10.95 -13.30
CA THR A 34 -7.34 -9.56 -13.29
C THR A 34 -8.85 -9.45 -13.49
N PHE A 35 -9.49 -8.55 -12.75
CA PHE A 35 -10.89 -8.19 -12.95
C PHE A 35 -10.94 -6.89 -13.76
N ASN A 36 -11.40 -6.99 -15.02
CA ASN A 36 -11.52 -5.82 -15.88
C ASN A 36 -12.64 -4.91 -15.38
N MET A 37 -12.27 -3.73 -14.89
CA MET A 37 -13.20 -2.66 -14.49
C MET A 37 -12.65 -1.31 -14.92
N ASP A 38 -13.55 -0.34 -15.10
CA ASP A 38 -13.18 1.06 -15.26
C ASP A 38 -12.89 1.66 -13.87
N GLY A 39 -11.85 2.50 -13.77
CA GLY A 39 -11.44 3.13 -12.52
C GLY A 39 -10.54 2.26 -11.63
N SER A 40 -10.56 2.51 -10.32
CA SER A 40 -9.74 1.81 -9.32
C SER A 40 -10.61 1.26 -8.20
N ALA A 41 -10.41 -0.01 -7.83
CA ALA A 41 -10.94 -0.58 -6.59
C ALA A 41 -10.02 -0.22 -5.41
N GLU A 42 -9.99 1.07 -5.05
CA GLU A 42 -9.15 1.56 -3.94
C GLU A 42 -9.61 0.99 -2.59
N ASP A 43 -10.92 0.75 -2.44
CA ASP A 43 -11.52 0.23 -1.22
C ASP A 43 -12.45 -0.96 -1.49
N ILE A 44 -12.46 -1.90 -0.55
CA ILE A 44 -13.22 -3.16 -0.62
C ILE A 44 -13.85 -3.49 0.73
N GLU A 45 -15.17 -3.74 0.73
CA GLU A 45 -15.90 -4.26 1.89
C GLU A 45 -16.34 -5.70 1.60
N ILE A 46 -16.03 -6.63 2.51
CA ILE A 46 -16.38 -8.05 2.35
C ILE A 46 -17.47 -8.43 3.36
N ASP A 47 -18.64 -8.76 2.85
CA ASP A 47 -19.73 -9.37 3.61
C ASP A 47 -19.57 -10.90 3.58
N TYR A 48 -18.99 -11.45 4.65
CA TYR A 48 -18.76 -12.88 4.79
C TYR A 48 -20.04 -13.69 5.05
N GLU A 49 -21.09 -13.08 5.59
CA GLU A 49 -22.34 -13.78 5.87
C GLU A 49 -23.07 -14.09 4.56
N ARG A 50 -23.03 -13.16 3.61
CA ARG A 50 -23.67 -13.29 2.30
C ARG A 50 -22.74 -13.69 1.17
N GLY A 51 -21.42 -13.64 1.39
CA GLY A 51 -20.41 -13.97 0.40
C GLY A 51 -20.25 -12.92 -0.70
N TYR A 52 -20.53 -11.65 -0.39
CA TYR A 52 -20.38 -10.54 -1.34
C TYR A 52 -19.15 -9.69 -1.03
N ALA A 53 -18.52 -9.16 -2.07
CA ALA A 53 -17.51 -8.12 -1.98
C ALA A 53 -18.01 -6.86 -2.69
N TYR A 54 -18.05 -5.75 -1.97
CA TYR A 54 -18.41 -4.44 -2.50
C TYR A 54 -17.14 -3.67 -2.80
N LEU A 55 -17.00 -3.21 -4.04
CA LEU A 55 -15.85 -2.42 -4.48
C LEU A 55 -16.29 -0.96 -4.55
N SER A 56 -15.49 -0.06 -3.96
CA SER A 56 -15.67 1.37 -4.18
C SER A 56 -15.26 1.70 -5.62
N ILE A 57 -16.18 2.28 -6.39
CA ILE A 57 -15.94 2.73 -7.76
C ILE A 57 -15.79 4.25 -7.70
N GLN A 58 -14.65 4.76 -8.15
CA GLN A 58 -14.34 6.19 -8.22
C GLN A 58 -14.60 6.75 -9.61
#